data_AF-A0A372F6U5-F1
#
_entry.id   AF-A0A372F6U5-F1
#
_cell.length_a   1.000
_cell.length_b   1.000
_cell.length_c   1.000
_cell.angle_alpha   90.00
_cell.angle_beta   90.00
_cell.angle_gamma   90.00
#
_symmetry.space_group_name_H-M   'P 1'
#
loop_
_entity.id
_entity.type
_entity.pdbx_description
1 polymer ?
#
loop_
_entity_poly.entity_id
_entity_poly.type
_entity_poly.pdbx_seq_one_letter_code
_entity_poly.pdbx_strand_id
1 'polypeptide(L)'
;MKIFVRVNSNLSAEKIDIEPSATVGQLMKKALPDLGKKSDFEEDNEVYIQNQDEDLDKGKTLEHYKIKEGDTLFVGMCKRVIVSVSYAGKSFTVQTTPALMLKNLRKKVAEHFGMSEDEVADFQFLLNGKALDDLKIMVGSLTQYAECSVQLVFAPKKDINGFLETPEDILKRDIENADYLSGELDGYWGFENNENGPEWPICLFWVLAKNGEKFYLRFDLTNYSKIAPTAQLWDIVENQPLSESEWPNWSKRCQQVFKRWGRACLYLPCDSLAFKDHHDWPIQYPNLIWQPNEDSIFKYLNEVYQILN
;
A
#
# COMPACT_ATOMS: atom_id res chain seq x y z
N MET A 1 -25.52 26.58 -19.82
CA MET A 1 -25.50 25.97 -18.48
C MET A 1 -24.11 25.42 -18.17
N LYS A 2 -23.76 25.30 -16.88
CA LYS A 2 -22.49 24.71 -16.42
C LYS A 2 -22.70 23.26 -16.02
N ILE A 3 -21.98 22.34 -16.64
CA ILE A 3 -21.98 20.92 -16.26
C ILE A 3 -20.55 20.44 -15.99
N PHE A 4 -20.45 19.28 -15.34
CA PHE A 4 -19.17 18.65 -15.04
C PHE A 4 -19.01 17.38 -15.88
N VAL A 5 -17.85 17.18 -16.48
CA VAL A 5 -17.53 15.97 -17.23
C VAL A 5 -16.34 15.28 -16.60
N ARG A 6 -16.45 13.98 -16.40
CA ARG A 6 -15.34 13.12 -15.98
C ARG A 6 -14.99 12.15 -17.10
N VAL A 7 -13.71 11.83 -17.22
CA VAL A 7 -13.17 10.97 -18.26
C VAL A 7 -12.29 9.88 -17.65
N ASN A 8 -11.91 8.86 -18.42
CA ASN A 8 -11.00 7.81 -17.99
C ASN A 8 -9.67 8.38 -17.49
N SER A 9 -9.08 7.74 -16.47
CA SER A 9 -7.76 8.09 -15.91
C SER A 9 -7.63 9.56 -15.44
N ASN A 10 -8.75 10.23 -15.13
CA ASN A 10 -8.76 11.59 -14.61
C ASN A 10 -9.68 11.70 -13.39
N LEU A 11 -9.09 11.95 -12.22
CA LEU A 11 -9.81 12.09 -10.96
C LEU A 11 -10.49 13.46 -10.82
N SER A 12 -10.14 14.45 -11.63
CA SER A 12 -10.77 15.76 -11.65
C SER A 12 -11.91 15.79 -12.65
N ALA A 13 -12.98 16.50 -12.30
CA ALA A 13 -14.03 16.80 -13.27
C ALA A 13 -13.69 18.08 -14.02
N GLU A 14 -13.86 18.07 -15.33
CA GLU A 14 -13.77 19.25 -16.16
C GLU A 14 -15.10 20.01 -16.15
N LYS A 15 -15.02 21.33 -16.07
CA LYS A 15 -16.20 22.19 -16.09
C LYS A 15 -16.46 22.68 -17.51
N ILE A 16 -17.66 22.43 -18.01
CA ILE A 16 -18.05 22.77 -19.39
C ILE A 16 -19.26 23.70 -19.37
N ASP A 17 -19.10 24.87 -20.00
CA ASP A 17 -20.21 25.77 -20.34
C ASP A 17 -20.82 25.34 -21.67
N ILE A 18 -22.08 24.89 -21.70
CA ILE A 18 -22.74 24.41 -22.93
C ILE A 18 -24.22 24.80 -22.95
N GLU A 19 -24.77 25.03 -24.15
CA GLU A 19 -26.19 25.34 -24.32
C GLU A 19 -27.06 24.10 -24.14
N PRO A 20 -28.23 24.17 -23.47
CA PRO A 20 -29.13 23.01 -23.29
C PRO A 20 -29.62 22.39 -24.61
N SER A 21 -29.69 23.20 -25.67
CA SER A 21 -30.06 22.76 -27.02
C SER A 21 -28.94 22.05 -27.78
N ALA A 22 -27.71 22.04 -27.24
CA ALA A 22 -26.60 21.30 -27.84
C ALA A 22 -26.85 19.78 -27.78
N THR A 23 -26.29 19.05 -28.75
CA THR A 23 -26.35 17.58 -28.74
C THR A 23 -25.33 16.97 -27.80
N VAL A 24 -25.57 15.73 -27.39
CA VAL A 24 -24.59 14.94 -26.61
C VAL A 24 -23.27 14.78 -27.39
N GLY A 25 -23.29 14.59 -28.70
CA GLY A 25 -22.07 14.55 -29.52
C GLY A 25 -21.29 15.87 -29.50
N GLN A 26 -21.97 17.03 -29.48
CA GLN A 26 -21.31 18.33 -29.33
C GLN A 26 -20.68 18.49 -27.94
N LEU A 27 -21.31 17.97 -26.89
CA LEU A 27 -20.72 17.91 -25.55
C LEU A 27 -19.44 17.07 -25.55
N MET A 28 -19.46 15.88 -26.14
CA MET A 28 -18.29 14.99 -26.19
C MET A 28 -17.10 15.66 -26.88
N LYS A 29 -17.32 16.29 -28.03
CA LYS A 29 -16.28 17.03 -28.77
C LYS A 29 -15.70 18.18 -27.95
N LYS A 30 -16.53 18.82 -27.12
CA LYS A 30 -16.10 19.90 -26.23
C LYS A 30 -15.31 19.38 -25.03
N ALA A 31 -15.69 18.23 -24.48
CA ALA A 31 -15.02 17.59 -23.35
C ALA A 31 -13.70 16.93 -23.71
N LEU A 32 -13.56 16.45 -24.96
CA LEU A 32 -12.37 15.75 -25.44
C LEU A 32 -11.94 16.31 -26.82
N PRO A 33 -11.50 17.57 -26.88
CA PRO A 33 -11.21 18.26 -28.15
C PRO A 33 -10.09 17.59 -28.97
N ASP A 34 -9.14 16.94 -28.30
CA ASP A 34 -8.02 16.25 -28.96
C ASP A 34 -8.43 14.92 -29.62
N LEU A 35 -9.42 14.23 -29.03
CA LEU A 35 -9.94 12.96 -29.54
C LEU A 35 -11.08 13.16 -30.54
N GLY A 36 -11.82 14.27 -30.44
CA GLY A 36 -12.95 14.64 -31.32
C GLY A 36 -12.62 14.89 -32.79
N LYS A 37 -11.34 14.77 -33.19
CA LYS A 37 -10.87 14.87 -34.58
C LYS A 37 -10.83 13.54 -35.32
N LYS A 38 -10.97 12.41 -34.62
CA LYS A 38 -11.02 11.07 -35.23
C LYS A 38 -12.44 10.80 -35.76
N SER A 39 -12.55 10.14 -36.91
CA SER A 39 -13.84 9.84 -37.56
C SER A 39 -14.77 9.01 -36.68
N ASP A 40 -14.20 8.13 -35.86
CA ASP A 40 -14.94 7.10 -35.11
C ASP A 40 -15.17 7.52 -33.65
N PHE A 41 -14.81 8.77 -33.30
CA PHE A 41 -14.80 9.26 -31.92
C PHE A 41 -16.16 9.16 -31.21
N GLU A 42 -17.26 9.43 -31.91
CA GLU A 42 -18.61 9.33 -31.35
C GLU A 42 -19.09 7.87 -31.19
N GLU A 43 -18.56 6.94 -32.00
CA GLU A 43 -18.89 5.51 -31.92
C GLU A 43 -18.04 4.79 -30.85
N ASP A 44 -16.81 5.25 -30.65
CA ASP A 44 -15.86 4.67 -29.69
C ASP A 44 -16.13 5.12 -28.24
N ASN A 45 -16.89 6.20 -28.03
CA ASN A 45 -17.08 6.79 -26.71
C ASN A 45 -18.55 6.74 -26.26
N GLU A 46 -18.70 6.37 -25.00
CA GLU A 46 -19.97 6.33 -24.30
C GLU A 46 -20.13 7.56 -23.43
N VAL A 47 -21.39 7.96 -23.23
CA VAL A 47 -21.77 9.07 -22.37
C VAL A 47 -22.82 8.61 -21.39
N TYR A 48 -22.51 8.72 -20.10
CA TYR A 48 -23.43 8.33 -19.05
C TYR A 48 -23.69 9.49 -18.11
N ILE A 49 -24.93 9.61 -17.63
CA ILE A 49 -25.27 10.49 -16.51
C ILE A 49 -24.89 9.77 -15.21
N GLN A 50 -24.43 10.52 -14.21
CA GLN A 50 -24.03 9.99 -12.90
C GLN A 50 -25.06 9.00 -12.30
N ASN A 51 -24.61 7.77 -12.02
CA ASN A 51 -25.40 6.62 -11.53
C ASN A 51 -26.56 6.17 -12.43
N GLN A 52 -26.55 6.52 -13.71
CA GLN A 52 -27.45 5.92 -14.69
C GLN A 52 -26.74 4.77 -15.40
N ASP A 53 -27.54 3.80 -15.84
CA ASP A 53 -27.04 2.57 -16.46
C ASP A 53 -27.10 2.60 -17.99
N GLU A 54 -27.73 3.63 -18.56
CA GLU A 54 -27.93 3.79 -19.99
C GLU A 54 -26.98 4.85 -20.57
N ASP A 55 -26.38 4.50 -21.70
CA ASP A 55 -25.63 5.44 -22.53
C ASP A 55 -26.61 6.41 -23.23
N LEU A 56 -26.16 7.63 -23.46
CA LEU A 56 -26.95 8.67 -24.12
C LEU A 56 -26.77 8.61 -25.65
N ASP A 57 -27.88 8.74 -26.38
CA ASP A 57 -27.88 8.94 -27.82
C ASP A 57 -27.23 10.29 -28.16
N LYS A 58 -26.12 10.20 -28.92
CA LYS A 58 -25.25 11.31 -29.29
C LYS A 58 -25.97 12.35 -30.18
N GLY A 59 -27.05 11.96 -30.86
CA GLY A 59 -27.88 12.83 -31.69
C GLY A 59 -28.96 13.59 -30.93
N LYS A 60 -29.24 13.25 -29.66
CA LYS A 60 -30.25 13.96 -28.84
C LYS A 60 -29.63 15.14 -28.09
N THR A 61 -30.47 16.10 -27.73
CA THR A 61 -30.06 17.30 -27.00
C THR A 61 -29.94 17.05 -25.51
N LEU A 62 -29.18 17.90 -24.82
CA LEU A 62 -29.06 17.84 -23.36
C LEU A 62 -30.43 18.08 -22.67
N GLU A 63 -31.26 18.95 -23.26
CA GLU A 63 -32.63 19.20 -22.81
C GLU A 63 -33.54 17.96 -22.93
N HIS A 64 -33.38 17.13 -23.97
CA HIS A 64 -34.13 15.89 -24.12
C HIS A 64 -33.94 14.96 -22.91
N TYR A 65 -32.69 14.86 -22.44
CA TYR A 65 -32.32 14.08 -21.25
C TYR A 65 -32.54 14.83 -19.93
N LYS A 66 -33.08 16.06 -20.00
CA LYS A 66 -33.34 16.93 -18.83
C LYS A 66 -32.08 17.18 -18.00
N ILE A 67 -30.92 17.25 -18.66
CA ILE A 67 -29.64 17.58 -18.01
C ILE A 67 -29.71 19.03 -17.55
N LYS A 68 -29.33 19.27 -16.29
CA LYS A 68 -29.41 20.56 -15.61
C LYS A 68 -28.02 21.11 -15.31
N GLU A 69 -27.99 22.39 -14.96
CA GLU A 69 -26.80 23.02 -14.41
C GLU A 69 -26.34 22.30 -13.13
N GLY A 70 -25.07 21.95 -13.09
CA GLY A 70 -24.43 21.21 -12.00
C GLY A 70 -24.40 19.69 -12.18
N ASP A 71 -25.07 19.14 -13.18
CA ASP A 71 -25.03 17.69 -13.44
C ASP A 71 -23.61 17.24 -13.81
N THR A 72 -23.29 16.00 -13.44
CA THR A 72 -22.01 15.36 -13.76
C THR A 72 -22.24 14.20 -14.74
N LEU A 73 -21.49 14.19 -15.83
CA LEU A 73 -21.52 13.14 -16.84
C LEU A 73 -20.15 12.46 -16.92
N PHE A 74 -20.16 11.18 -17.31
CA PHE A 74 -18.97 10.45 -17.68
C PHE A 74 -18.89 10.38 -19.21
N VAL A 75 -17.71 10.63 -19.77
CA VAL A 75 -17.42 10.44 -21.19
C VAL A 75 -16.18 9.56 -21.34
N GLY A 76 -16.28 8.45 -22.05
CA GLY A 76 -15.14 7.57 -22.26
C GLY A 76 -15.49 6.24 -22.93
N MET A 77 -14.49 5.41 -23.21
CA MET A 77 -14.65 4.22 -24.07
C MET A 77 -15.19 2.98 -23.35
N CYS A 78 -15.19 2.97 -22.01
CA CYS A 78 -15.61 1.79 -21.24
C CYS A 78 -17.13 1.69 -21.13
N LYS A 79 -17.74 0.71 -21.81
CA LYS A 79 -19.17 0.35 -21.64
C LYS A 79 -19.48 -0.28 -20.28
N ARG A 80 -18.56 -1.12 -19.81
CA ARG A 80 -18.66 -1.85 -18.54
C ARG A 80 -17.32 -1.78 -17.83
N VAL A 81 -17.38 -1.65 -16.51
CA VAL A 81 -16.21 -1.65 -15.65
C VAL A 81 -16.28 -2.82 -14.69
N ILE A 82 -15.22 -3.62 -14.63
CA ILE A 82 -15.03 -4.64 -13.60
C ILE A 82 -14.35 -3.97 -12.40
N VAL A 83 -15.05 -3.90 -11.28
CA VAL A 83 -14.53 -3.32 -10.04
C VAL A 83 -14.26 -4.45 -9.06
N SER A 84 -13.01 -4.61 -8.65
CA SER A 84 -12.60 -5.54 -7.60
C SER A 84 -12.18 -4.76 -6.36
N VAL A 85 -12.81 -5.04 -5.23
CA VAL A 85 -12.57 -4.39 -3.94
C VAL A 85 -12.04 -5.44 -2.96
N SER A 86 -10.86 -5.24 -2.40
CA SER A 86 -10.32 -6.07 -1.33
C SER A 86 -10.55 -5.45 0.04
N TYR A 87 -10.86 -6.30 1.03
CA TYR A 87 -10.99 -5.93 2.43
C TYR A 87 -10.73 -7.15 3.31
N ALA A 88 -9.83 -7.02 4.30
CA ALA A 88 -9.51 -8.07 5.29
C ALA A 88 -9.23 -9.45 4.65
N GLY A 89 -8.45 -9.48 3.57
CA GLY A 89 -8.11 -10.71 2.83
C GLY A 89 -9.24 -11.30 1.98
N LYS A 90 -10.42 -10.67 1.95
CA LYS A 90 -11.55 -11.06 1.10
C LYS A 90 -11.68 -10.10 -0.08
N SER A 91 -12.32 -10.59 -1.15
CA SER A 91 -12.56 -9.81 -2.36
C SER A 91 -14.04 -9.75 -2.72
N PHE A 92 -14.52 -8.56 -3.07
CA PHE A 92 -15.82 -8.31 -3.70
C PHE A 92 -15.59 -7.87 -5.13
N THR A 93 -16.17 -8.56 -6.11
CA THR A 93 -16.08 -8.16 -7.53
C THR A 93 -17.48 -7.88 -8.09
N VAL A 94 -17.63 -6.75 -8.78
CA VAL A 94 -18.89 -6.35 -9.41
C VAL A 94 -18.63 -5.74 -10.79
N GLN A 95 -19.45 -6.11 -11.76
CA GLN A 95 -19.48 -5.47 -13.07
C GLN A 95 -20.55 -4.37 -13.08
N THR A 96 -20.19 -3.16 -13.52
CA THR A 96 -21.06 -1.99 -13.47
C THR A 96 -20.83 -1.06 -14.68
N THR A 97 -21.58 0.03 -14.80
CA THR A 97 -21.32 1.09 -15.79
C THR A 97 -20.21 2.01 -15.26
N PRO A 98 -19.47 2.72 -16.14
CA PRO A 98 -18.46 3.66 -15.68
C PRO A 98 -19.03 4.78 -14.80
N ALA A 99 -20.33 5.04 -14.85
CA ALA A 99 -21.01 6.11 -14.12
C ALA A 99 -21.35 5.79 -12.66
N LEU A 100 -21.09 4.57 -12.19
CA LEU A 100 -21.30 4.24 -10.77
C LEU A 100 -20.38 5.11 -9.91
N MET A 101 -20.96 5.90 -9.00
CA MET A 101 -20.17 6.65 -8.04
C MET A 101 -19.55 5.75 -6.97
N LEU A 102 -18.37 6.15 -6.48
CA LEU A 102 -17.76 5.55 -5.29
C LEU A 102 -18.69 5.57 -4.07
N LYS A 103 -19.49 6.62 -3.89
CA LYS A 103 -20.52 6.67 -2.84
C LYS A 103 -21.48 5.47 -2.90
N ASN A 104 -21.89 5.07 -4.10
CA ASN A 104 -22.83 3.96 -4.30
C ASN A 104 -22.11 2.61 -4.31
N LEU A 105 -20.89 2.54 -4.84
CA LEU A 105 -20.02 1.37 -4.70
C LEU A 105 -19.80 1.04 -3.22
N ARG A 106 -19.56 2.05 -2.37
CA ARG A 106 -19.39 1.89 -0.93
C ARG A 106 -20.57 1.20 -0.26
N LYS A 107 -21.80 1.51 -0.69
CA LYS A 107 -23.02 0.84 -0.18
C LYS A 107 -23.03 -0.63 -0.56
N LYS A 108 -22.73 -0.96 -1.83
CA LYS A 108 -22.65 -2.35 -2.30
C LYS A 108 -21.59 -3.16 -1.55
N VAL A 109 -20.44 -2.53 -1.29
CA VAL A 109 -19.34 -3.12 -0.51
C VAL A 109 -19.78 -3.37 0.94
N ALA A 110 -20.41 -2.39 1.57
CA ALA A 110 -20.94 -2.51 2.93
C ALA A 110 -21.95 -3.67 3.07
N GLU A 111 -22.90 -3.73 2.14
CA GLU A 111 -23.90 -4.80 2.08
C GLU A 111 -23.23 -6.17 1.91
N HIS A 112 -22.23 -6.27 1.04
CA HIS A 112 -21.51 -7.53 0.79
C HIS A 112 -20.73 -8.02 2.01
N PHE A 113 -20.07 -7.11 2.74
CA PHE A 113 -19.27 -7.45 3.91
C PHE A 113 -20.07 -7.45 5.22
N GLY A 114 -21.38 -7.17 5.19
CA GLY A 114 -22.24 -7.16 6.36
C GLY A 114 -21.92 -6.02 7.34
N MET A 115 -21.46 -4.89 6.84
CA MET A 115 -21.09 -3.72 7.64
C MET A 115 -22.28 -2.79 7.85
N SER A 116 -22.37 -2.18 9.03
CA SER A 116 -23.31 -1.10 9.33
C SER A 116 -22.90 0.23 8.69
N GLU A 117 -23.84 1.16 8.54
CA GLU A 117 -23.54 2.50 7.98
C GLU A 117 -22.52 3.28 8.84
N ASP A 118 -22.58 3.09 10.17
CA ASP A 118 -21.66 3.74 11.12
C ASP A 118 -20.23 3.22 10.97
N GLU A 119 -20.05 1.90 10.80
CA GLU A 119 -18.74 1.31 10.52
C GLU A 119 -18.17 1.82 9.20
N VAL A 120 -19.01 1.90 8.15
CA VAL A 120 -18.62 2.30 6.80
C VAL A 120 -18.25 3.79 6.70
N ALA A 121 -18.77 4.63 7.59
CA ALA A 121 -18.43 6.06 7.63
C ALA A 121 -16.95 6.30 7.94
N ASP A 122 -16.35 5.40 8.73
CA ASP A 122 -14.94 5.39 9.07
C ASP A 122 -14.08 4.71 8.00
N PHE A 123 -14.62 4.31 6.86
CA PHE A 123 -13.87 3.67 5.76
C PHE A 123 -13.73 4.56 4.53
N GLN A 124 -12.74 4.21 3.70
CA GLN A 124 -12.43 4.84 2.43
C GLN A 124 -11.90 3.83 1.40
N PHE A 125 -11.88 4.24 0.14
CA PHE A 125 -11.23 3.48 -0.92
C PHE A 125 -9.79 3.93 -1.11
N LEU A 126 -8.91 2.99 -1.40
CA LEU A 126 -7.56 3.23 -1.87
C LEU A 126 -7.43 2.76 -3.31
N LEU A 127 -6.80 3.58 -4.14
CA LEU A 127 -6.36 3.22 -5.49
C LEU A 127 -4.84 3.32 -5.51
N ASN A 128 -4.15 2.22 -5.82
CA ASN A 128 -2.69 2.14 -5.82
C ASN A 128 -2.08 2.68 -4.50
N GLY A 129 -2.67 2.29 -3.36
CA GLY A 129 -2.26 2.73 -2.03
C GLY A 129 -2.68 4.16 -1.64
N LYS A 130 -3.21 4.96 -2.57
CA LYS A 130 -3.62 6.34 -2.29
C LYS A 130 -5.11 6.44 -1.93
N ALA A 131 -5.41 7.16 -0.86
CA ALA A 131 -6.78 7.43 -0.43
C ALA A 131 -7.58 8.24 -1.46
N LEU A 132 -8.83 7.83 -1.67
CA LEU A 132 -9.82 8.53 -2.49
C LEU A 132 -10.85 9.22 -1.59
N ASP A 133 -10.61 10.50 -1.29
CA ASP A 133 -11.48 11.29 -0.39
C ASP A 133 -12.80 11.70 -1.03
N ASP A 134 -12.82 11.89 -2.36
CA ASP A 134 -14.01 12.31 -3.10
C ASP A 134 -14.87 11.12 -3.54
N LEU A 135 -15.93 10.83 -2.78
CA LEU A 135 -16.88 9.79 -3.12
C LEU A 135 -17.81 10.14 -4.31
N LYS A 136 -17.71 11.34 -4.88
CA LYS A 136 -18.40 11.73 -6.13
C LYS A 136 -17.64 11.29 -7.38
N ILE A 137 -16.45 10.71 -7.23
CA ILE A 137 -15.73 10.09 -8.36
C ILE A 137 -16.56 8.91 -8.88
N MET A 138 -16.61 8.78 -10.20
CA MET A 138 -17.24 7.65 -10.89
C MET A 138 -16.18 6.60 -11.23
N VAL A 139 -16.52 5.31 -11.14
CA VAL A 139 -15.54 4.21 -11.29
C VAL A 139 -14.83 4.23 -12.65
N GLY A 140 -15.48 4.70 -13.71
CA GLY A 140 -14.84 4.85 -15.03
C GLY A 140 -13.66 5.82 -15.05
N SER A 141 -13.64 6.81 -14.14
CA SER A 141 -12.50 7.73 -14.00
C SER A 141 -11.26 7.06 -13.42
N LEU A 142 -11.42 5.90 -12.79
CA LEU A 142 -10.33 5.15 -12.18
C LEU A 142 -9.71 4.13 -13.13
N THR A 143 -10.34 3.87 -14.29
CA THR A 143 -9.87 2.85 -15.23
C THR A 143 -8.86 3.41 -16.23
N GLN A 144 -7.94 2.55 -16.63
CA GLN A 144 -7.19 2.69 -17.87
C GLN A 144 -8.02 2.11 -19.03
N TYR A 145 -7.94 2.73 -20.21
CA TYR A 145 -8.85 2.44 -21.32
C TYR A 145 -8.75 1.00 -21.83
N ALA A 146 -7.57 0.38 -21.81
CA ALA A 146 -7.36 -0.95 -22.36
C ALA A 146 -7.98 -2.05 -21.49
N GLU A 147 -8.16 -1.79 -20.20
CA GLU A 147 -8.51 -2.82 -19.23
C GLU A 147 -9.96 -2.74 -18.79
N CYS A 148 -10.55 -1.52 -18.79
CA CYS A 148 -11.88 -1.25 -18.23
C CYS A 148 -12.14 -1.99 -16.91
N SER A 149 -11.11 -2.06 -16.07
CA SER A 149 -11.15 -2.67 -14.76
C SER A 149 -10.42 -1.78 -13.77
N VAL A 150 -10.76 -1.92 -12.49
CA VAL A 150 -10.09 -1.21 -11.40
C VAL A 150 -10.05 -2.09 -10.16
N GLN A 151 -8.88 -2.10 -9.52
CA GLN A 151 -8.68 -2.71 -8.22
C GLN A 151 -8.64 -1.63 -7.15
N LEU A 152 -9.43 -1.80 -6.10
CA LEU A 152 -9.51 -0.91 -4.97
C LEU A 152 -9.30 -1.69 -3.69
N VAL A 153 -8.74 -1.03 -2.69
CA VAL A 153 -8.74 -1.54 -1.32
C VAL A 153 -9.74 -0.74 -0.49
N PHE A 154 -10.55 -1.40 0.32
CA PHE A 154 -11.47 -0.75 1.23
C PHE A 154 -10.93 -0.85 2.65
N ALA A 155 -10.65 0.29 3.27
CA ALA A 155 -9.92 0.34 4.54
C ALA A 155 -10.42 1.46 5.47
N PRO A 156 -10.25 1.33 6.79
CA PRO A 156 -10.52 2.39 7.74
C PRO A 156 -9.66 3.65 7.49
N LYS A 157 -10.24 4.83 7.70
CA LYS A 157 -9.59 6.14 7.62
C LYS A 157 -8.54 6.35 8.71
N LYS A 158 -8.71 5.71 9.87
CA LYS A 158 -7.75 5.78 10.96
C LYS A 158 -6.47 4.98 10.67
N ASP A 159 -6.50 4.16 9.63
CA ASP A 159 -5.35 3.35 9.18
C ASP A 159 -4.48 4.08 8.14
N ILE A 160 -4.77 5.36 7.84
CA ILE A 160 -4.00 6.17 6.86
C ILE A 160 -2.58 6.51 7.35
N ASN A 161 -2.32 6.39 8.66
CA ASN A 161 -0.96 6.51 9.21
C ASN A 161 -0.24 5.14 9.34
N GLY A 162 -0.79 4.06 8.80
CA GLY A 162 -0.24 2.72 8.97
C GLY A 162 -0.94 1.71 8.07
N PHE A 163 -0.70 1.88 6.77
CA PHE A 163 -0.80 0.94 5.66
C PHE A 163 -1.48 -0.43 5.89
N LEU A 164 -2.23 -0.86 4.86
CA LEU A 164 -2.58 -2.27 4.57
C LEU A 164 -1.36 -3.15 4.23
N GLU A 165 -0.15 -2.63 4.36
CA GLU A 165 1.05 -3.46 4.34
C GLU A 165 1.00 -4.33 5.59
N THR A 166 0.94 -5.63 5.38
CA THR A 166 1.25 -6.57 6.45
C THR A 166 2.68 -6.27 6.92
N PRO A 167 3.07 -6.63 8.15
CA PRO A 167 4.45 -6.41 8.56
C PRO A 167 5.46 -7.16 7.65
N GLU A 168 5.02 -8.19 6.93
CA GLU A 168 5.80 -8.84 5.87
C GLU A 168 6.01 -7.92 4.64
N ASP A 169 4.97 -7.20 4.20
CA ASP A 169 5.08 -6.23 3.11
C ASP A 169 5.99 -5.06 3.49
N ILE A 170 5.92 -4.60 4.74
CA ILE A 170 6.82 -3.55 5.24
C ILE A 170 8.27 -4.05 5.22
N LEU A 171 8.54 -5.29 5.65
CA LEU A 171 9.87 -5.86 5.56
C LEU A 171 10.37 -5.93 4.11
N LYS A 172 9.53 -6.41 3.18
CA LYS A 172 9.87 -6.49 1.74
C LYS A 172 10.29 -5.13 1.21
N ARG A 173 9.52 -4.08 1.51
CA ARG A 173 9.88 -2.70 1.13
C ARG A 173 11.19 -2.25 1.77
N ASP A 174 11.40 -2.58 3.05
CA ASP A 174 12.59 -2.15 3.78
C ASP A 174 13.89 -2.80 3.25
N ILE A 175 13.83 -4.07 2.82
CA ILE A 175 14.98 -4.74 2.18
C ILE A 175 15.18 -4.30 0.71
N GLU A 176 14.18 -3.68 0.09
CA GLU A 176 14.29 -3.05 -1.23
C GLU A 176 14.74 -1.58 -1.15
N ASN A 177 14.88 -1.02 0.07
CA ASN A 177 15.31 0.36 0.28
C ASN A 177 16.83 0.52 0.07
N ALA A 178 17.24 1.69 -0.42
CA ALA A 178 18.62 2.05 -0.71
C ALA A 178 19.57 1.86 0.48
N ASP A 179 19.15 2.18 1.71
CA ASP A 179 20.00 2.04 2.90
C ASP A 179 20.36 0.57 3.18
N TYR A 180 19.38 -0.33 3.05
CA TYR A 180 19.62 -1.77 3.17
C TYR A 180 20.46 -2.28 2.00
N LEU A 181 20.04 -1.97 0.76
CA LEU A 181 20.69 -2.47 -0.46
C LEU A 181 22.14 -2.02 -0.56
N SER A 182 22.49 -0.81 -0.10
CA SER A 182 23.87 -0.34 -0.11
C SER A 182 24.78 -1.23 0.73
N GLY A 183 24.37 -1.60 1.94
CA GLY A 183 25.20 -2.47 2.78
C GLY A 183 25.18 -3.94 2.33
N GLU A 184 24.12 -4.40 1.67
CA GLU A 184 24.10 -5.72 1.04
C GLU A 184 25.07 -5.79 -0.15
N LEU A 185 25.09 -4.77 -1.01
CA LEU A 185 26.03 -4.66 -2.13
C LEU A 185 27.49 -4.56 -1.66
N ASP A 186 27.73 -3.86 -0.55
CA ASP A 186 29.05 -3.78 0.08
C ASP A 186 29.43 -5.07 0.82
N GLY A 187 28.51 -6.03 0.97
CA GLY A 187 28.73 -7.32 1.61
C GLY A 187 28.73 -7.28 3.15
N TYR A 188 28.18 -6.24 3.75
CA TYR A 188 28.08 -6.09 5.21
C TYR A 188 27.02 -7.00 5.82
N TRP A 189 25.92 -7.23 5.11
CA TRP A 189 24.82 -8.10 5.54
C TRP A 189 24.06 -8.66 4.33
N GLY A 190 23.10 -9.55 4.59
CA GLY A 190 22.15 -10.02 3.58
C GLY A 190 21.03 -10.88 4.16
N PHE A 191 20.03 -11.16 3.32
CA PHE A 191 18.83 -11.91 3.67
C PHE A 191 18.94 -13.39 3.24
N GLU A 192 18.59 -14.33 4.13
CA GLU A 192 18.80 -15.78 3.94
C GLU A 192 17.52 -16.59 4.23
N ASN A 193 16.42 -16.28 3.54
CA ASN A 193 15.21 -17.10 3.55
C ASN A 193 15.03 -17.78 2.18
N ASN A 194 15.70 -18.92 1.98
CA ASN A 194 15.51 -19.78 0.80
C ASN A 194 14.24 -20.67 0.93
N GLU A 195 13.97 -21.53 -0.05
CA GLU A 195 12.77 -22.39 -0.08
C GLU A 195 12.59 -23.31 1.15
N ASN A 196 13.68 -23.60 1.88
CA ASN A 196 13.66 -24.39 3.12
C ASN A 196 13.90 -23.52 4.38
N GLY A 197 13.86 -22.20 4.23
CA GLY A 197 14.02 -21.24 5.32
C GLY A 197 12.80 -21.19 6.25
N PRO A 198 12.90 -20.45 7.35
CA PRO A 198 11.77 -20.29 8.27
C PRO A 198 10.61 -19.53 7.62
N GLU A 199 9.39 -19.91 8.00
CA GLU A 199 8.18 -19.18 7.61
C GLU A 199 8.04 -17.86 8.39
N TRP A 200 7.42 -16.87 7.75
CA TRP A 200 7.01 -15.63 8.40
C TRP A 200 6.21 -15.91 9.69
N PRO A 201 6.46 -15.20 10.82
CA PRO A 201 7.23 -13.96 10.98
C PRO A 201 8.70 -14.16 11.31
N ILE A 202 9.26 -15.33 11.02
CA ILE A 202 10.65 -15.63 11.32
C ILE A 202 11.49 -15.47 10.06
N CYS A 203 12.56 -14.69 10.18
CA CYS A 203 13.49 -14.44 9.08
C CYS A 203 14.94 -14.62 9.52
N LEU A 204 15.80 -15.01 8.58
CA LEU A 204 17.24 -15.11 8.77
C LEU A 204 17.93 -13.98 7.99
N PHE A 205 18.82 -13.28 8.69
CA PHE A 205 19.77 -12.36 8.10
C PHE A 205 21.18 -12.77 8.50
N TRP A 206 22.17 -12.50 7.68
CA TRP A 206 23.57 -12.62 8.06
C TRP A 206 24.23 -11.25 8.14
N VAL A 207 25.24 -11.13 9.01
CA VAL A 207 26.10 -9.94 9.12
C VAL A 207 27.56 -10.38 9.07
N LEU A 208 28.37 -9.71 8.25
CA LEU A 208 29.80 -9.99 8.12
C LEU A 208 30.60 -9.34 9.26
N ALA A 209 31.40 -10.13 9.94
CA ALA A 209 32.33 -9.66 10.97
C ALA A 209 33.73 -9.39 10.40
N LYS A 210 34.53 -8.62 11.13
CA LYS A 210 35.89 -8.24 10.72
C LYS A 210 36.86 -9.40 10.53
N ASN A 211 36.56 -10.56 11.10
CA ASN A 211 37.34 -11.78 10.92
C ASN A 211 36.98 -12.55 9.63
N GLY A 212 36.03 -12.03 8.85
CA GLY A 212 35.56 -12.62 7.59
C GLY A 212 34.44 -13.64 7.78
N GLU A 213 33.97 -13.88 9.01
CA GLU A 213 32.88 -14.82 9.30
C GLU A 213 31.52 -14.14 9.16
N LYS A 214 30.53 -14.90 8.68
CA LYS A 214 29.12 -14.49 8.68
C LYS A 214 28.45 -14.99 9.95
N PHE A 215 27.86 -14.07 10.72
CA PHE A 215 26.99 -14.41 11.83
C PHE A 215 25.54 -14.33 11.39
N TYR A 216 24.82 -15.44 11.53
CA TYR A 216 23.41 -15.52 11.18
C TYR A 216 22.55 -15.15 12.39
N LEU A 217 21.52 -14.36 12.13
CA LEU A 217 20.55 -13.85 13.09
C LEU A 217 19.17 -14.37 12.72
N ARG A 218 18.55 -15.11 13.63
CA ARG A 218 17.14 -15.48 13.53
C ARG A 218 16.31 -14.40 14.19
N PHE A 219 15.60 -13.63 13.37
CA PHE A 219 14.68 -12.60 13.80
C PHE A 219 13.27 -13.15 14.02
N ASP A 220 12.60 -12.64 15.05
CA ASP A 220 11.15 -12.65 15.17
C ASP A 220 10.63 -11.25 14.84
N LEU A 221 9.86 -11.17 13.77
CA LEU A 221 9.33 -9.95 13.17
C LEU A 221 7.82 -9.81 13.43
N THR A 222 7.31 -10.44 14.49
CA THR A 222 5.92 -10.31 14.90
C THR A 222 5.58 -8.84 15.19
N ASN A 223 4.62 -8.28 14.45
CA ASN A 223 4.27 -6.85 14.47
C ASN A 223 5.41 -5.89 14.06
N TYR A 224 6.27 -6.34 13.15
CA TYR A 224 7.36 -5.55 12.58
C TYR A 224 6.92 -4.14 12.13
N SER A 225 7.86 -3.20 12.20
CA SER A 225 7.67 -1.75 12.09
C SER A 225 7.00 -1.11 13.32
N LYS A 226 5.92 -1.68 13.85
CA LYS A 226 5.23 -1.16 15.05
C LYS A 226 5.96 -1.46 16.34
N ILE A 227 6.60 -2.63 16.42
CA ILE A 227 7.39 -3.07 17.56
C ILE A 227 8.79 -3.41 17.05
N ALA A 228 9.80 -3.08 17.86
CA ALA A 228 11.18 -3.48 17.60
C ALA A 228 11.27 -5.00 17.41
N PRO A 229 12.03 -5.49 16.44
CA PRO A 229 12.22 -6.93 16.30
C PRO A 229 13.08 -7.47 17.45
N THR A 230 13.11 -8.79 17.61
CA THR A 230 14.08 -9.46 18.49
C THR A 230 14.89 -10.46 17.67
N ALA A 231 16.18 -10.59 17.97
CA ALA A 231 17.07 -11.49 17.23
C ALA A 231 17.96 -12.32 18.15
N GLN A 232 18.35 -13.50 17.68
CA GLN A 232 19.37 -14.32 18.33
C GLN A 232 20.36 -14.86 17.31
N LEU A 233 21.60 -15.12 17.74
CA LEU A 233 22.58 -15.82 16.91
C LEU A 233 22.09 -17.24 16.63
N TRP A 234 22.23 -17.66 15.38
CA TRP A 234 21.64 -18.91 14.88
C TRP A 234 22.66 -19.71 14.09
N ASP A 235 22.65 -21.02 14.30
CA ASP A 235 23.30 -21.99 13.44
C ASP A 235 22.30 -22.42 12.38
N ILE A 236 22.55 -22.04 11.13
CA ILE A 236 21.67 -22.37 10.00
C ILE A 236 21.84 -23.81 9.50
N VAL A 237 22.95 -24.48 9.83
CA VAL A 237 23.22 -25.86 9.42
C VAL A 237 22.44 -26.81 10.31
N GLU A 238 22.55 -26.62 11.63
CA GLU A 238 21.86 -27.44 12.63
C GLU A 238 20.46 -26.89 13.00
N ASN A 239 20.10 -25.73 12.47
CA ASN A 239 18.83 -25.02 12.71
C ASN A 239 18.51 -24.86 14.21
N GLN A 240 19.46 -24.29 14.96
CA GLN A 240 19.37 -24.11 16.41
C GLN A 240 20.07 -22.82 16.86
N PRO A 241 19.89 -22.35 18.11
CA PRO A 241 20.69 -21.24 18.63
C PRO A 241 22.19 -21.57 18.53
N LEU A 242 22.99 -20.60 18.05
CA LEU A 242 24.44 -20.76 17.94
C LEU A 242 25.05 -21.04 19.33
N SER A 243 26.03 -21.94 19.40
CA SER A 243 26.69 -22.27 20.68
C SER A 243 27.37 -21.04 21.28
N GLU A 244 27.24 -20.84 22.60
CA GLU A 244 27.84 -19.72 23.32
C GLU A 244 29.37 -19.63 23.14
N SER A 245 30.04 -20.77 22.90
CA SER A 245 31.47 -20.83 22.61
C SER A 245 31.85 -20.18 21.28
N GLU A 246 30.90 -20.02 20.37
CA GLU A 246 31.05 -19.48 19.02
C GLU A 246 30.59 -18.01 18.95
N TRP A 247 30.14 -17.43 20.07
CA TRP A 247 29.67 -16.06 20.08
C TRP A 247 30.83 -15.06 19.94
N PRO A 248 30.61 -13.95 19.21
CA PRO A 248 31.60 -12.88 19.09
C PRO A 248 32.06 -12.34 20.45
N ASN A 249 33.38 -12.42 20.73
CA ASN A 249 33.94 -12.06 22.03
C ASN A 249 35.21 -11.19 21.98
N TRP A 250 35.61 -10.71 20.81
CA TRP A 250 36.89 -10.01 20.62
C TRP A 250 36.92 -8.55 21.11
N SER A 251 35.78 -7.98 21.48
CA SER A 251 35.71 -6.64 22.09
C SER A 251 34.80 -6.62 23.30
N LYS A 252 34.99 -5.64 24.18
CA LYS A 252 34.08 -5.43 25.32
C LYS A 252 32.63 -5.21 24.86
N ARG A 253 32.44 -4.50 23.74
CA ARG A 253 31.11 -4.25 23.16
C ARG A 253 30.49 -5.55 22.65
N CYS A 254 31.26 -6.39 21.94
CA CYS A 254 30.81 -7.73 21.52
C CYS A 254 30.40 -8.58 22.72
N GLN A 255 31.27 -8.69 23.73
CA GLN A 255 30.97 -9.48 24.94
C GLN A 255 29.75 -8.97 25.71
N GLN A 256 29.47 -7.66 25.67
CA GLN A 256 28.29 -7.10 26.31
C GLN A 256 27.00 -7.41 25.55
N VAL A 257 27.05 -7.30 24.21
CA VAL A 257 25.91 -7.49 23.31
C VAL A 257 25.58 -8.98 23.15
N PHE A 258 26.60 -9.78 22.83
CA PHE A 258 26.52 -11.22 22.62
C PHE A 258 26.94 -11.95 23.90
N LYS A 259 26.03 -11.97 24.88
CA LYS A 259 26.14 -12.86 26.05
C LYS A 259 24.76 -13.26 26.55
N ARG A 260 24.70 -14.37 27.27
CA ARG A 260 23.42 -14.92 27.72
C ARG A 260 22.85 -14.06 28.85
N TRP A 261 21.71 -13.45 28.59
CA TRP A 261 20.98 -12.62 29.55
C TRP A 261 19.69 -13.29 30.08
N GLY A 262 19.54 -14.59 29.84
CA GLY A 262 18.35 -15.36 30.24
C GLY A 262 17.18 -15.31 29.24
N ARG A 263 17.31 -14.53 28.16
CA ARG A 263 16.39 -14.52 27.01
C ARG A 263 17.16 -14.74 25.71
N ALA A 264 16.45 -15.24 24.70
CA ALA A 264 16.93 -15.41 23.33
C ALA A 264 16.88 -14.07 22.58
N CYS A 265 17.77 -13.14 22.94
CA CYS A 265 17.85 -11.80 22.35
C CYS A 265 19.27 -11.25 22.38
N LEU A 266 19.57 -10.24 21.56
CA LEU A 266 20.80 -9.46 21.67
C LEU A 266 20.62 -8.30 22.64
N TYR A 267 21.66 -7.95 23.40
CA TYR A 267 21.60 -6.82 24.33
C TYR A 267 21.75 -5.49 23.60
N LEU A 268 20.70 -5.09 22.89
CA LEU A 268 20.63 -3.89 22.06
C LEU A 268 19.40 -3.06 22.41
N PRO A 269 19.49 -1.72 22.41
CA PRO A 269 18.32 -0.88 22.66
C PRO A 269 17.22 -0.96 21.58
N CYS A 270 17.57 -1.37 20.36
CA CYS A 270 16.61 -1.65 19.29
C CYS A 270 16.08 -3.10 19.29
N ASP A 271 16.35 -3.88 20.33
CA ASP A 271 15.80 -5.24 20.50
C ASP A 271 14.64 -5.22 21.52
N SER A 272 13.46 -5.70 21.12
CA SER A 272 12.26 -5.60 21.95
C SER A 272 12.34 -6.40 23.25
N LEU A 273 13.01 -7.56 23.26
CA LEU A 273 13.12 -8.39 24.46
C LEU A 273 14.17 -7.86 25.42
N ALA A 274 15.27 -7.30 24.90
CA ALA A 274 16.30 -6.67 25.71
C ALA A 274 15.80 -5.34 26.31
N PHE A 275 15.10 -4.52 25.52
CA PHE A 275 14.61 -3.21 25.95
C PHE A 275 13.64 -3.28 27.15
N LYS A 276 12.86 -4.36 27.26
CA LYS A 276 11.75 -4.50 28.22
C LYS A 276 12.11 -4.23 29.68
N ASP A 277 13.34 -4.53 30.07
CA ASP A 277 13.84 -4.42 31.45
C ASP A 277 14.85 -3.27 31.66
N HIS A 278 14.99 -2.36 30.67
CA HIS A 278 15.99 -1.28 30.66
C HIS A 278 15.36 0.10 30.44
N HIS A 279 14.62 0.57 31.46
CA HIS A 279 13.88 1.84 31.42
C HIS A 279 14.77 3.11 31.32
N ASP A 280 16.06 2.99 31.55
CA ASP A 280 17.05 4.08 31.47
C ASP A 280 17.65 4.25 30.06
N TRP A 281 17.52 3.26 29.18
CA TRP A 281 18.05 3.31 27.81
C TRP A 281 17.49 4.43 26.94
N PRO A 282 16.20 4.84 27.02
CA PRO A 282 15.72 5.98 26.27
C PRO A 282 16.48 7.28 26.59
N ILE A 283 17.03 7.40 27.80
CA ILE A 283 17.82 8.56 28.23
C ILE A 283 19.29 8.38 27.82
N GLN A 284 19.84 7.17 27.99
CA GLN A 284 21.27 6.91 27.72
C GLN A 284 21.61 6.76 26.24
N TYR A 285 20.69 6.15 25.47
CA TYR A 285 20.91 5.75 24.07
C TYR A 285 19.71 6.09 23.18
N PRO A 286 19.23 7.35 23.16
CA PRO A 286 17.99 7.72 22.45
C PRO A 286 18.01 7.33 20.96
N ASN A 287 19.16 7.46 20.29
CA ASN A 287 19.30 7.14 18.86
C ASN A 287 19.26 5.64 18.56
N LEU A 288 19.53 4.79 19.57
CA LEU A 288 19.51 3.33 19.42
C LEU A 288 18.12 2.75 19.73
N ILE A 289 17.22 3.51 20.32
CA ILE A 289 15.84 3.07 20.56
C ILE A 289 15.11 2.97 19.23
N TRP A 290 14.46 1.83 19.00
CA TRP A 290 13.57 1.63 17.87
C TRP A 290 12.41 2.62 17.92
N GLN A 291 12.23 3.39 16.85
CA GLN A 291 11.14 4.32 16.63
C GLN A 291 10.04 3.63 15.80
N PRO A 292 8.86 3.36 16.39
CA PRO A 292 7.77 2.68 15.70
C PRO A 292 7.35 3.39 14.42
N ASN A 293 7.26 2.63 13.32
CA ASN A 293 6.90 3.07 11.97
C ASN A 293 7.89 4.04 11.28
N GLU A 294 9.02 4.33 11.92
CA GLU A 294 10.08 5.18 11.37
C GLU A 294 11.34 4.36 11.04
N ASP A 295 11.74 3.48 11.97
CA ASP A 295 12.91 2.63 11.80
C ASP A 295 12.59 1.37 10.98
N SER A 296 13.62 0.89 10.27
CA SER A 296 13.60 -0.35 9.48
C SER A 296 14.66 -1.34 9.96
N ILE A 297 14.64 -2.56 9.42
CA ILE A 297 15.57 -3.64 9.76
C ILE A 297 17.04 -3.22 9.58
N PHE A 298 17.29 -2.27 8.67
CA PHE A 298 18.59 -1.64 8.48
C PHE A 298 19.19 -1.12 9.80
N LYS A 299 18.40 -0.46 10.67
CA LYS A 299 18.90 0.06 11.95
C LYS A 299 19.50 -1.06 12.80
N TYR A 300 18.78 -2.17 12.92
CA TYR A 300 19.23 -3.30 13.72
C TYR A 300 20.49 -3.94 13.11
N LEU A 301 20.48 -4.22 11.80
CA LEU A 301 21.62 -4.85 11.12
C LEU A 301 22.86 -3.96 11.15
N ASN A 302 22.70 -2.65 10.92
CA ASN A 302 23.78 -1.69 11.00
C ASN A 302 24.38 -1.66 12.41
N GLU A 303 23.57 -1.64 13.48
CA GLU A 303 24.11 -1.69 14.84
C GLU A 303 24.91 -2.97 15.09
N VAL A 304 24.41 -4.13 14.66
CA VAL A 304 25.16 -5.40 14.77
C VAL A 304 26.47 -5.33 14.00
N TYR A 305 26.45 -4.82 12.76
CA TYR A 305 27.64 -4.65 11.93
C TYR A 305 28.70 -3.75 12.60
N GLN A 306 28.28 -2.61 13.16
CA GLN A 306 29.15 -1.69 13.92
C GLN A 306 29.71 -2.31 15.21
N ILE A 307 29.08 -3.35 15.76
CA ILE A 307 29.58 -4.06 16.93
C ILE A 307 30.60 -5.13 16.54
N LEU A 308 30.38 -5.79 15.40
CA LEU A 308 31.26 -6.86 14.91
C LEU A 308 32.56 -6.33 14.30
N ASN A 309 32.60 -5.06 13.87
CA ASN A 309 33.75 -4.44 13.20
C ASN A 309 34.40 -3.35 14.06
#